data_AF-A0A3N5TRU6-F1
#
_entry.id   AF-A0A3N5TRU6-F1
#
_cell.length_a   1.000
_cell.length_b   1.000
_cell.length_c   1.000
_cell.angle_alpha   90.00
_cell.angle_beta   90.00
_cell.angle_gamma   90.00
#
_symmetry.space_group_name_H-M   'P 1'
#
loop_
_entity.id
_entity.type
_entity.pdbx_description
1 polymer ?
#
loop_
_entity_poly.entity_id
_entity_poly.type
_entity_poly.pdbx_seq_one_letter_code
_entity_poly.pdbx_strand_id
1 'polypeptide(L)'
;MAGFGGKLVEIFTYNMQLRFVGDNFIPVYFDATYDISRAVKYPLVDSGTSPGYIGWFASLGTEIAGLFVFQVNVDGPFGEVDQANHDNYLNYPHLRGVLSLKEGPLAGFSADLVYDKTLLGISGDFLGDLIDPEGAVTTAKLNYRFGPAIISLLYEIRYVPDATGDPWQITSGLESAVVIPF
;
A
#
# COMPACT_ATOMS: atom_id res chain seq x y z
N MET A 1 -14.32 -14.08 -2.59
CA MET A 1 -13.00 -14.11 -3.27
C MET A 1 -12.62 -15.56 -3.52
N ALA A 2 -11.97 -15.86 -4.63
CA ALA A 2 -11.49 -17.20 -4.95
C ALA A 2 -10.04 -17.09 -5.44
N GLY A 3 -9.13 -17.90 -4.93
CA GLY A 3 -7.71 -17.76 -5.25
C GLY A 3 -6.90 -19.00 -4.96
N PHE A 4 -5.66 -18.98 -5.45
CA PHE A 4 -4.66 -20.00 -5.19
C PHE A 4 -3.36 -19.34 -4.77
N GLY A 5 -2.55 -20.06 -4.01
CA GLY A 5 -1.27 -19.58 -3.56
C GLY A 5 -0.40 -20.74 -3.11
N GLY A 6 0.87 -20.45 -2.91
CA GLY A 6 1.82 -21.46 -2.53
C GLY A 6 3.21 -20.89 -2.34
N LYS A 7 4.21 -21.76 -2.48
CA LYS A 7 5.62 -21.41 -2.46
C LYS A 7 6.28 -21.84 -3.76
N LEU A 8 7.01 -20.93 -4.41
CA LEU A 8 7.92 -21.20 -5.51
C LEU A 8 9.32 -21.40 -4.94
N VAL A 9 9.96 -22.51 -5.31
CA VAL A 9 11.34 -22.86 -4.94
C VAL A 9 11.64 -22.72 -3.43
N GLU A 10 10.64 -22.93 -2.57
CA GLU A 10 10.67 -22.77 -1.10
C GLU A 10 11.00 -21.36 -0.56
N ILE A 11 11.42 -20.44 -1.44
CA ILE A 11 11.87 -19.09 -1.10
C ILE A 11 10.74 -18.08 -1.26
N PHE A 12 9.99 -18.16 -2.36
CA PHE A 12 9.00 -17.15 -2.70
C PHE A 12 7.58 -17.63 -2.38
N THR A 13 6.91 -16.97 -1.45
CA THR A 13 5.46 -17.13 -1.28
C THR A 13 4.73 -16.34 -2.36
N TYR A 14 3.71 -16.93 -2.98
CA TYR A 14 2.87 -16.21 -3.93
C TYR A 14 1.39 -16.47 -3.65
N ASN A 15 0.55 -15.54 -4.08
CA ASN A 15 -0.89 -15.65 -4.03
C ASN A 15 -1.49 -14.96 -5.24
N MET A 16 -2.56 -15.52 -5.80
CA MET A 16 -3.38 -14.90 -6.83
C MET A 16 -4.85 -15.12 -6.51
N GLN A 17 -5.67 -14.08 -6.67
CA GLN A 17 -7.09 -14.11 -6.34
C GLN A 17 -7.90 -13.38 -7.38
N LEU A 18 -9.07 -13.94 -7.68
CA LEU A 18 -10.19 -13.23 -8.28
C LEU A 18 -11.03 -12.62 -7.17
N ARG A 19 -11.25 -11.32 -7.27
CA ARG A 19 -12.04 -10.53 -6.33
C ARG A 19 -13.37 -10.18 -7.00
N PHE A 20 -14.46 -10.55 -6.34
CA PHE A 20 -15.81 -10.14 -6.72
C PHE A 20 -16.23 -9.13 -5.65
N VAL A 21 -16.31 -7.87 -6.04
CA VAL A 21 -16.71 -6.75 -5.18
C VAL A 21 -18.15 -6.42 -5.51
N GLY A 22 -19.02 -6.51 -4.50
CA GLY A 22 -20.42 -6.13 -4.64
C GLY A 22 -20.60 -4.61 -4.64
N ASP A 23 -21.77 -4.15 -5.05
CA ASP A 23 -22.12 -2.74 -5.00
C ASP A 23 -21.97 -2.19 -3.58
N ASN A 24 -21.50 -0.94 -3.48
CA ASN A 24 -21.28 -0.20 -2.25
C ASN A 24 -20.27 -0.82 -1.28
N PHE A 25 -19.42 -1.72 -1.76
CA PHE A 25 -18.29 -2.23 -1.00
C PHE A 25 -16.99 -1.59 -1.47
N ILE A 26 -16.39 -0.76 -0.61
CA ILE A 26 -15.06 -0.18 -0.83
C ILE A 26 -14.05 -1.00 -0.02
N PRO A 27 -13.19 -1.82 -0.65
CA PRO A 27 -12.33 -2.75 0.06
C PRO A 27 -11.35 -2.06 1.02
N VAL A 28 -10.84 -0.89 0.63
CA VAL A 28 -9.88 -0.11 1.41
C VAL A 28 -10.22 1.38 1.32
N TYR A 29 -10.99 1.86 2.30
CA TYR A 29 -11.31 3.28 2.35
C TYR A 29 -10.15 4.10 2.91
N PHE A 30 -9.67 3.77 4.12
CA PHE A 30 -8.52 4.44 4.76
C PHE A 30 -7.22 3.67 4.52
N ASP A 31 -6.46 4.09 3.52
CA ASP A 31 -5.09 3.64 3.22
C ASP A 31 -4.08 4.80 3.32
N ALA A 32 -2.80 4.48 3.12
CA ALA A 32 -1.73 5.48 3.10
C ALA A 32 -1.94 6.55 2.01
N THR A 33 -2.53 6.17 0.88
CA THR A 33 -2.87 7.07 -0.23
C THR A 33 -4.22 7.77 -0.06
N TYR A 34 -4.89 7.61 1.08
CA TYR A 34 -6.22 8.17 1.32
C TYR A 34 -6.20 9.68 1.15
N ASP A 35 -5.23 10.36 1.73
CA ASP A 35 -5.15 11.83 1.65
C ASP A 35 -5.00 12.33 0.22
N ILE A 36 -4.31 11.58 -0.65
CA ILE A 36 -4.15 11.90 -2.07
C ILE A 36 -5.48 11.66 -2.80
N SER A 37 -6.09 10.49 -2.56
CA SER A 37 -7.30 10.05 -3.26
C SER A 37 -8.61 10.54 -2.62
N ARG A 38 -8.54 11.34 -1.55
CA ARG A 38 -9.70 11.72 -0.73
C ARG A 38 -10.79 12.40 -1.54
N ALA A 39 -10.41 13.23 -2.52
CA ALA A 39 -11.35 13.98 -3.35
C ALA A 39 -12.20 13.06 -4.22
N VAL A 40 -11.69 11.87 -4.55
CA VAL A 40 -12.35 10.86 -5.37
C VAL A 40 -13.02 9.79 -4.49
N LYS A 41 -12.42 9.46 -3.33
CA LYS A 41 -12.99 8.52 -2.34
C LYS A 41 -14.21 9.07 -1.61
N TYR A 42 -14.17 10.35 -1.21
CA TYR A 42 -15.23 10.96 -0.42
C TYR A 42 -16.59 10.97 -1.13
N PRO A 43 -16.71 11.35 -2.42
CA PRO A 43 -17.98 11.29 -3.14
C PRO A 43 -18.58 9.90 -3.23
N LEU A 44 -17.76 8.83 -3.25
CA LEU A 44 -18.27 7.44 -3.28
C LEU A 44 -19.00 7.07 -1.97
N VAL A 45 -18.59 7.65 -0.84
CA VAL A 45 -19.28 7.49 0.45
C VAL A 45 -20.45 8.45 0.60
N ASP A 46 -20.28 9.71 0.17
CA ASP A 46 -21.31 10.76 0.29
C ASP A 46 -22.53 10.48 -0.61
N SER A 47 -22.31 10.03 -1.85
CA SER A 47 -23.38 9.65 -2.78
C SER A 47 -24.02 8.30 -2.46
N GLY A 48 -23.33 7.45 -1.68
CA GLY A 48 -23.79 6.10 -1.33
C GLY A 48 -23.86 5.13 -2.51
N THR A 49 -23.23 5.43 -3.64
CA THR A 49 -23.22 4.59 -4.84
C THR A 49 -21.80 4.34 -5.32
N SER A 50 -21.32 3.11 -5.15
CA SER A 50 -20.09 2.61 -5.76
C SER A 50 -20.42 1.31 -6.51
N PRO A 51 -20.24 1.24 -7.84
CA PRO A 51 -20.56 0.05 -8.59
C PRO A 51 -19.64 -1.11 -8.20
N GLY A 52 -20.21 -2.31 -8.08
CA GLY A 52 -19.44 -3.53 -7.93
C GLY A 52 -18.56 -3.79 -9.15
N TYR A 53 -17.45 -4.48 -8.93
CA TYR A 53 -16.52 -4.83 -10.00
C TYR A 53 -15.93 -6.22 -9.78
N ILE A 54 -15.44 -6.81 -10.87
CA ILE A 54 -14.60 -8.00 -10.81
C ILE A 54 -13.17 -7.51 -10.97
N GLY A 55 -12.30 -7.90 -10.04
CA GLY A 55 -10.90 -7.54 -10.04
C GLY A 55 -10.00 -8.73 -9.78
N TRP A 56 -8.71 -8.47 -9.79
CA TRP A 56 -7.67 -9.45 -9.49
C TRP A 56 -6.76 -8.91 -8.40
N PHE A 57 -6.08 -9.83 -7.73
CA PHE A 57 -5.01 -9.54 -6.80
C PHE A 57 -3.91 -10.56 -6.99
N ALA A 58 -2.67 -10.10 -6.96
CA ALA A 58 -1.49 -10.93 -6.94
C ALA A 58 -0.56 -10.43 -5.83
N SER A 59 0.09 -11.36 -5.15
CA SER A 59 1.15 -11.03 -4.22
C SER A 59 2.34 -11.94 -4.42
N LEU A 60 3.53 -11.38 -4.25
CA LEU A 60 4.79 -12.11 -4.15
C LEU A 60 5.48 -11.68 -2.87
N GLY A 61 6.03 -12.63 -2.13
CA GLY A 61 6.80 -12.35 -0.93
C GLY A 61 7.98 -13.30 -0.78
N THR A 62 8.98 -12.89 -0.02
CA THR A 62 10.14 -13.70 0.31
C THR A 62 10.66 -13.31 1.69
N GLU A 63 11.29 -14.28 2.35
CA GLU A 63 12.00 -14.08 3.61
C GLU A 63 13.46 -14.47 3.44
N ILE A 64 14.36 -13.53 3.70
CA ILE A 64 15.80 -13.71 3.54
C ILE A 64 16.42 -13.80 4.94
N ALA A 65 17.06 -14.94 5.22
CA ALA A 65 17.80 -15.21 6.44
C ALA A 65 17.01 -15.04 7.76
N GLY A 66 15.68 -15.13 7.71
CA GLY A 66 14.83 -14.91 8.90
C GLY A 66 14.75 -13.44 9.34
N LEU A 67 15.36 -12.53 8.58
CA LEU A 67 15.65 -11.16 8.99
C LEU A 67 14.93 -10.14 8.11
N PHE A 68 15.03 -10.29 6.79
CA PHE A 68 14.35 -9.40 5.85
C PHE A 68 13.11 -10.10 5.31
N VAL A 69 11.96 -9.43 5.41
CA VAL A 69 10.72 -9.84 4.75
C VAL A 69 10.43 -8.82 3.67
N PHE A 70 10.27 -9.29 2.44
CA PHE A 70 9.84 -8.47 1.32
C PHE A 70 8.50 -8.99 0.83
N GLN A 71 7.56 -8.09 0.60
CA GLN A 71 6.25 -8.41 0.04
C GLN A 71 5.85 -7.32 -0.96
N VAL A 72 5.38 -7.74 -2.12
CA VAL A 72 4.73 -6.87 -3.11
C VAL A 72 3.35 -7.42 -3.37
N ASN A 73 2.38 -6.53 -3.31
CA ASN A 73 0.99 -6.81 -3.63
C ASN A 73 0.60 -5.90 -4.80
N VAL A 74 -0.16 -6.44 -5.73
CA VAL A 74 -0.76 -5.68 -6.82
C VAL A 74 -2.21 -6.13 -6.95
N ASP A 75 -3.13 -5.18 -7.04
CA ASP A 75 -4.51 -5.45 -7.43
C ASP A 75 -5.06 -4.40 -8.37
N GLY A 76 -6.15 -4.74 -9.02
CA GLY A 76 -6.87 -3.82 -9.90
C GLY A 76 -8.17 -4.43 -10.42
N PRO A 77 -9.02 -3.62 -11.05
CA PRO A 77 -10.20 -4.12 -11.74
C PRO A 77 -9.81 -4.91 -13.00
N PHE A 78 -10.70 -5.78 -13.46
CA PHE A 78 -10.70 -6.23 -14.85
C PHE A 78 -11.50 -5.25 -15.70
N GLY A 79 -11.00 -4.94 -16.90
CA GLY A 79 -11.68 -4.06 -17.85
C GLY A 79 -10.72 -3.01 -18.43
N GLU A 80 -11.19 -2.33 -19.46
CA GLU A 80 -10.53 -1.11 -19.92
C GLU A 80 -10.79 0.02 -18.92
N VAL A 81 -9.81 0.91 -18.78
CA VAL A 81 -9.96 2.14 -18.00
C VAL A 81 -11.14 2.93 -18.56
N ASP A 82 -12.09 3.30 -17.70
CA ASP A 82 -13.21 4.15 -18.09
C ASP A 82 -12.69 5.54 -18.46
N GLN A 83 -12.61 5.80 -19.77
CA GLN A 83 -12.13 7.04 -20.36
C GLN A 83 -13.00 8.25 -19.98
N ALA A 84 -14.26 8.04 -19.57
CA ALA A 84 -15.13 9.11 -19.10
C ALA A 84 -14.81 9.54 -17.66
N ASN A 85 -14.04 8.75 -16.91
CA ASN A 85 -13.69 9.00 -15.52
C ASN A 85 -12.23 8.62 -15.23
N HIS A 86 -11.32 9.32 -15.92
CA HIS A 86 -9.88 9.10 -15.84
C HIS A 86 -9.28 9.38 -14.45
N ASP A 87 -9.97 10.16 -13.62
CA ASP A 87 -9.51 10.49 -12.26
C ASP A 87 -9.93 9.45 -11.22
N ASN A 88 -10.78 8.47 -11.60
CA ASN A 88 -11.24 7.44 -10.67
C ASN A 88 -10.15 6.41 -10.39
N TYR A 89 -9.56 6.48 -9.20
CA TYR A 89 -8.51 5.55 -8.77
C TYR A 89 -8.92 4.06 -8.81
N LEU A 90 -10.22 3.75 -8.70
CA LEU A 90 -10.72 2.37 -8.79
C LEU A 90 -10.56 1.76 -10.18
N ASN A 91 -10.31 2.57 -11.21
CA ASN A 91 -10.09 2.11 -12.58
C ASN A 91 -8.67 1.60 -12.82
N TYR A 92 -7.74 1.89 -11.91
CA TYR A 92 -6.32 1.61 -12.11
C TYR A 92 -5.79 0.58 -11.11
N PRO A 93 -4.78 -0.21 -11.51
CA PRO A 93 -4.05 -1.03 -10.57
C PRO A 93 -3.37 -0.23 -9.46
N HIS A 94 -3.31 -0.86 -8.30
CA HIS A 94 -2.66 -0.42 -7.08
C HIS A 94 -1.52 -1.37 -6.76
N LEU A 95 -0.34 -0.84 -6.45
CA LEU A 95 0.81 -1.61 -6.00
C LEU A 95 1.18 -1.19 -4.58
N ARG A 96 1.42 -2.18 -3.73
CA ARG A 96 1.96 -1.97 -2.39
C ARG A 96 3.15 -2.88 -2.14
N GLY A 97 4.32 -2.29 -2.01
CA GLY A 97 5.56 -2.93 -1.58
C GLY A 97 5.82 -2.70 -0.09
N VAL A 98 6.28 -3.73 0.62
CA VAL A 98 6.69 -3.70 2.01
C VAL A 98 8.02 -4.42 2.14
N LEU A 99 9.00 -3.76 2.74
CA LEU A 99 10.26 -4.33 3.16
C LEU A 99 10.38 -4.15 4.67
N SER A 100 10.37 -5.26 5.41
CA SER A 100 10.50 -5.28 6.86
C SER A 100 11.82 -5.92 7.25
N LEU A 101 12.57 -5.22 8.09
CA LEU A 101 13.69 -5.74 8.86
C LEU A 101 13.14 -6.19 10.22
N LYS A 102 13.09 -7.49 10.45
CA LYS A 102 12.80 -8.07 11.77
C LYS A 102 13.93 -7.76 12.74
N GLU A 103 13.62 -7.91 14.02
CA GLU A 103 14.65 -7.84 15.04
C GLU A 103 15.68 -8.94 14.84
N GLY A 104 16.94 -8.51 14.72
CA GLY A 104 18.06 -9.35 14.35
C GLY A 104 19.23 -9.22 15.32
N PRO A 105 20.48 -9.14 14.82
CA PRO A 105 21.66 -9.00 15.68
C PRO A 105 21.66 -7.72 16.52
N LEU A 106 21.04 -6.65 16.01
CA LEU A 106 20.79 -5.43 16.75
C LEU A 106 19.52 -5.60 17.60
N ALA A 107 19.71 -6.01 18.85
CA ALA A 107 18.62 -6.26 19.77
C ALA A 107 17.70 -5.04 19.91
N GLY A 108 16.39 -5.30 19.89
CA GLY A 108 15.34 -4.30 19.97
C GLY A 108 15.11 -3.45 18.72
N PHE A 109 15.96 -3.54 17.68
CA PHE A 109 15.79 -2.73 16.47
C PHE A 109 15.03 -3.47 15.38
N SER A 110 13.99 -2.85 14.83
CA SER A 110 13.31 -3.31 13.62
C SER A 110 12.92 -2.11 12.75
N ALA A 111 12.69 -2.34 11.46
CA ALA A 111 12.31 -1.27 10.54
C ALA A 111 11.35 -1.77 9.48
N ASP A 112 10.44 -0.90 9.03
CA ASP A 112 9.55 -1.14 7.92
C ASP A 112 9.70 -0.02 6.89
N LEU A 113 9.84 -0.38 5.62
CA LEU A 113 9.75 0.52 4.49
C LEU A 113 8.54 0.08 3.66
N VAL A 114 7.61 1.00 3.43
CA VAL A 114 6.41 0.78 2.64
C VAL A 114 6.45 1.73 1.45
N TYR A 115 6.12 1.20 0.27
CA TYR A 115 5.89 1.97 -0.94
C TYR A 115 4.49 1.62 -1.45
N ASP A 116 3.62 2.61 -1.53
CA ASP A 116 2.22 2.45 -1.89
C ASP A 116 1.93 3.36 -3.08
N LYS A 117 1.57 2.78 -4.23
CA LYS A 117 1.44 3.47 -5.51
C LYS A 117 0.10 3.16 -6.16
N THR A 118 -0.70 4.19 -6.36
CA THR A 118 -1.98 4.14 -7.10
C THR A 118 -1.82 4.62 -8.54
N LEU A 119 -2.89 4.52 -9.33
CA LEU A 119 -2.97 5.09 -10.69
C LEU A 119 -1.95 4.52 -11.68
N LEU A 120 -1.59 3.25 -11.54
CA LEU A 120 -0.63 2.62 -12.45
C LEU A 120 -1.21 2.45 -13.85
N GLY A 121 -0.52 2.94 -14.87
CA GLY A 121 -0.95 2.91 -16.27
C GLY A 121 -1.77 4.14 -16.70
N ILE A 122 -1.93 5.15 -15.83
CA ILE A 122 -2.63 6.40 -16.14
C ILE A 122 -1.97 7.20 -17.27
N SER A 123 -0.64 7.17 -17.38
CA SER A 123 0.08 7.85 -18.47
C SER A 123 0.14 7.03 -19.76
N GLY A 124 -0.36 5.78 -19.74
CA GLY A 124 -0.18 4.79 -20.80
C GLY A 124 1.09 3.94 -20.66
N ASP A 125 1.94 4.20 -19.65
CA ASP A 125 3.10 3.36 -19.32
C ASP A 125 3.10 2.94 -17.84
N PHE A 126 2.86 1.66 -17.59
CA PHE A 126 2.85 1.09 -16.24
C PHE A 126 4.18 1.27 -15.51
N LEU A 127 5.32 1.10 -16.20
CA LEU A 127 6.64 1.18 -15.57
C LEU A 127 7.07 2.63 -15.34
N GLY A 128 6.72 3.52 -16.27
CA GLY A 128 6.85 4.96 -16.10
C GLY A 128 6.10 5.44 -14.86
N ASP A 129 4.83 5.03 -14.74
CA ASP A 129 4.01 5.39 -13.59
C ASP A 129 4.56 4.79 -12.28
N LEU A 130 5.15 3.59 -12.32
CA LEU A 130 5.71 2.97 -11.10
C LEU A 130 6.82 3.79 -10.44
N ILE A 131 7.56 4.60 -11.19
CA ILE A 131 8.61 5.48 -10.65
C ILE A 131 8.16 6.94 -10.53
N ASP A 132 7.00 7.26 -11.09
CA ASP A 132 6.41 8.58 -10.98
C ASP A 132 6.00 8.85 -9.51
N PRO A 133 6.29 10.04 -8.96
CA PRO A 133 5.95 10.36 -7.58
C PRO A 133 4.45 10.61 -7.34
N GLU A 134 3.67 10.90 -8.37
CA GLU A 134 2.23 11.17 -8.26
C GLU A 134 1.45 9.92 -7.81
N GLY A 135 0.58 10.04 -6.80
CA GLY A 135 -0.12 8.87 -6.27
C GLY A 135 0.79 7.86 -5.58
N ALA A 136 2.04 8.22 -5.26
CA ALA A 136 2.96 7.42 -4.48
C ALA A 136 3.07 7.95 -3.04
N VAL A 137 3.06 7.05 -2.08
CA VAL A 137 3.35 7.31 -0.66
C VAL A 137 4.45 6.35 -0.22
N THR A 138 5.51 6.92 0.33
CA THR A 138 6.62 6.16 0.93
C THR A 138 6.61 6.35 2.43
N THR A 139 6.56 5.26 3.18
CA THR A 139 6.57 5.29 4.64
C THR A 139 7.77 4.52 5.16
N ALA A 140 8.58 5.15 6.00
CA ALA A 140 9.62 4.50 6.78
C ALA A 140 9.23 4.51 8.26
N LYS A 141 9.22 3.34 8.90
CA LYS A 141 8.98 3.18 10.34
C LYS A 141 10.19 2.53 10.96
N LEU A 142 10.82 3.22 11.91
CA LEU A 142 11.94 2.70 12.70
C LEU A 142 11.43 2.38 14.09
N ASN A 143 11.67 1.18 14.58
CA ASN A 143 11.22 0.73 15.88
C ASN A 143 12.41 0.41 16.77
N TYR A 144 12.32 0.82 18.04
CA TYR A 144 13.26 0.45 19.08
C TYR A 144 12.52 -0.07 20.30
N ARG A 145 12.76 -1.34 20.63
CA ARG A 145 12.20 -2.03 21.79
C ARG A 145 13.20 -2.00 22.95
N PHE A 146 12.74 -1.49 24.09
CA PHE A 146 13.46 -1.55 25.36
C PHE A 146 12.57 -2.21 26.43
N GLY A 147 12.89 -3.46 26.80
CA GLY A 147 12.06 -4.26 27.70
C GLY A 147 10.63 -4.40 27.15
N PRO A 148 9.59 -4.00 27.91
CA PRO A 148 8.20 -4.08 27.46
C PRO A 148 7.78 -2.90 26.55
N ALA A 149 8.59 -1.86 26.39
CA ALA A 149 8.21 -0.68 25.64
C ALA A 149 8.80 -0.69 24.22
N ILE A 150 8.04 -0.17 23.27
CA ILE A 150 8.46 0.06 21.88
C ILE A 150 8.25 1.54 21.57
N ILE A 151 9.29 2.19 21.08
CA ILE A 151 9.21 3.53 20.51
C ILE A 151 9.35 3.38 19.00
N SER A 152 8.43 3.99 18.26
CA SER A 152 8.47 4.00 16.80
C SER A 152 8.58 5.42 16.28
N LEU A 153 9.51 5.63 15.37
CA LEU A 153 9.64 6.85 14.58
C LEU A 153 9.07 6.58 13.20
N LEU A 154 8.03 7.32 12.84
CA LEU A 154 7.36 7.24 11.55
C LEU A 154 7.79 8.43 10.69
N TYR A 155 8.15 8.16 9.45
CA TYR A 155 8.33 9.15 8.40
C TYR A 155 7.50 8.75 7.20
N GLU A 156 6.69 9.67 6.69
CA GLU A 156 5.92 9.50 5.47
C GLU A 156 6.29 10.63 4.52
N ILE A 157 6.53 10.27 3.26
CA ILE A 157 6.82 11.18 2.18
C ILE A 157 5.81 10.93 1.08
N ARG A 158 5.17 12.00 0.61
CA ARG A 158 4.24 11.96 -0.51
C ARG A 158 4.39 13.19 -1.39
N TYR A 159 3.99 13.04 -2.64
CA TYR A 159 3.95 14.12 -3.61
C TYR A 159 2.52 14.65 -3.76
N VAL A 160 2.36 15.97 -3.70
CA VAL A 160 1.09 16.66 -3.90
C VAL A 160 1.20 17.58 -5.12
N PRO A 161 0.64 17.19 -6.28
CA PRO A 161 0.83 17.92 -7.54
C PRO A 161 0.29 19.35 -7.48
N ASP A 162 -0.79 19.58 -6.73
CA ASP A 162 -1.45 20.89 -6.64
C ASP A 162 -0.91 21.79 -5.52
N ALA A 163 0.24 21.46 -4.92
CA ALA A 163 0.79 22.23 -3.82
C ALA A 163 1.27 23.62 -4.29
N THR A 164 0.84 24.68 -3.62
CA THR A 164 1.40 26.03 -3.81
C THR A 164 2.75 26.14 -3.09
N GLY A 165 3.83 25.61 -3.69
CA GLY A 165 5.17 25.64 -3.10
C GLY A 165 5.96 24.37 -3.37
N ASP A 166 6.61 23.83 -2.32
CA ASP A 166 7.26 22.52 -2.39
C ASP A 166 6.19 21.42 -2.55
N PRO A 167 6.19 20.65 -3.64
CA PRO A 167 5.21 19.59 -3.84
C PRO A 167 5.44 18.36 -2.95
N TRP A 168 6.57 18.29 -2.24
CA TRP A 168 6.84 17.22 -1.29
C TRP A 168 6.27 17.54 0.08
N GLN A 169 5.39 16.66 0.56
CA GLN A 169 4.91 16.69 1.93
C GLN A 169 5.57 15.59 2.74
N ILE A 170 6.19 15.99 3.85
CA ILE A 170 6.84 15.07 4.79
C ILE A 170 6.07 15.13 6.11
N THR A 171 5.57 13.99 6.55
CA THR A 171 4.94 13.83 7.86
C THR A 171 5.86 12.99 8.73
N SER A 172 6.19 13.48 9.93
CA SER A 172 6.92 12.70 10.93
C SER A 172 6.05 12.49 12.18
N GLY A 173 6.18 11.31 12.78
CA GLY A 173 5.40 10.92 13.95
C GLY A 173 6.24 10.11 14.92
N LEU A 174 5.88 10.17 16.20
CA LEU A 174 6.46 9.33 17.23
C LEU A 174 5.33 8.56 17.92
N GLU A 175 5.42 7.25 17.90
CA GLU A 175 4.49 6.35 18.56
C GLU A 175 5.20 5.67 19.74
N SER A 176 4.46 5.43 20.82
CA SER A 176 4.96 4.59 21.91
C SER A 176 3.91 3.57 22.30
N ALA A 177 4.36 2.35 22.53
CA ALA A 177 3.53 1.22 22.93
C ALA A 177 4.20 0.45 24.08
N VAL A 178 3.39 -0.15 24.95
CA VAL A 178 3.86 -1.05 26.01
C VAL A 178 3.21 -2.41 25.81
N VAL A 179 4.04 -3.42 25.56
CA VAL A 179 3.64 -4.82 25.43
C VAL A 179 3.71 -5.46 26.82
N ILE A 180 2.54 -5.78 27.36
CA ILE A 180 2.43 -6.51 28.63
C ILE A 180 2.36 -8.00 28.30
N PRO A 181 3.34 -8.83 28.72
CA PRO A 181 3.24 -10.27 28.57
C PRO A 181 2.17 -10.81 29.53
N PHE A 182 1.16 -11.48 28.99
CA PHE A 182 0.19 -12.29 29.75
C PHE A 182 0.45 -13.77 29.47
#